data_AF-A0A8H6WU36-F1
#
_entry.id   AF-A0A8H6WU36-F1
#
_cell.length_a   1.000
_cell.length_b   1.000
_cell.length_c   1.000
_cell.angle_alpha   90.00
_cell.angle_beta   90.00
_cell.angle_gamma   90.00
#
_symmetry.space_group_name_H-M   'P 1'
#
loop_
_entity.id
_entity.type
_entity.pdbx_description
1 polymer ?
#
loop_
_entity_poly.entity_id
_entity_poly.type
_entity_poly.pdbx_seq_one_letter_code
_entity_poly.pdbx_strand_id
1 'polypeptide(L)'
;MAALPVATYLAAIFGLHITSSSLFSLVVFNSTRTYSLPTQGLPAFNGTPSSDTVENMIMHTSGSLYFLPSILSNDGNPGLHGGTLYDVLDNARTVPGNATVHATGFNMTCGFLAVPKPFTESNGEWSTLGPSNESLMVMSTQPGIISRVTTANSSMIVFYSTIPIIDSDGQQGPLVPLDPPMNTSIASIQVFQCSLSLVDQVASIDSQTQQIHAVAPDFTKTTSRWIQSPVLAASDLDNGYQNISNGNDLIDAWLTWYKYIPQSAFFLDNNAPPVLGDPKISFSDLYFIQKLNLPAANHTDTRNITLHDFENALSTVVCLHVFGQVSINVHHEFTLSTHSRIGNVIESFAETQLELNPISLFAGLAVSIALMAVSLPLLQSSGVDEDPPINGTGILHAIWMYRNHPELQKTLEHVEHPTDENLRAAGMTLATRRGLQKDQLLTVTHDNAAAWAGIGAALASLWNQMKIPDTPIMGMLSVLTYLAAVLGLHITSSSLFSLVASTSTRTFVTETQSLPAFPPVIGAPDVFDMMTYVAGSF
;
A
#
# COMPACT_ATOMS: atom_id res chain seq x y z
N MET A 1 57.40 9.89 -44.74
CA MET A 1 56.19 9.06 -44.95
C MET A 1 55.65 8.38 -43.68
N ALA A 2 56.30 8.49 -42.51
CA ALA A 2 55.84 7.85 -41.26
C ALA A 2 54.59 8.48 -40.60
N ALA A 3 54.10 9.63 -41.07
CA ALA A 3 52.99 10.34 -40.43
C ALA A 3 51.63 9.67 -40.62
N LEU A 4 51.39 9.03 -41.77
CA LEU A 4 50.12 8.38 -42.09
C LEU A 4 49.81 7.20 -41.15
N PRO A 5 50.72 6.23 -40.93
CA PRO A 5 50.43 5.12 -40.02
C PRO A 5 50.24 5.55 -38.56
N VAL A 6 50.99 6.56 -38.09
CA VAL A 6 50.81 7.11 -36.74
C VAL A 6 49.45 7.80 -36.61
N ALA A 7 49.06 8.59 -37.61
CA ALA A 7 47.74 9.24 -37.63
C ALA A 7 46.60 8.21 -37.64
N THR A 8 46.72 7.13 -38.41
CA THR A 8 45.71 6.08 -38.47
C THR A 8 45.62 5.27 -37.17
N TYR A 9 46.76 4.95 -36.55
CA TYR A 9 46.79 4.29 -35.25
C TYR A 9 46.13 5.15 -34.16
N LEU A 10 46.46 6.45 -34.10
CA LEU A 10 45.86 7.37 -33.15
C LEU A 10 44.36 7.60 -33.41
N ALA A 11 43.93 7.69 -34.67
CA ALA A 11 42.53 7.84 -35.04
C ALA A 11 41.68 6.63 -34.63
N ALA A 12 42.29 5.45 -34.50
CA ALA A 12 41.56 4.25 -34.19
C ALA A 12 41.67 3.86 -32.69
N ILE A 13 42.74 4.26 -31.96
CA ILE A 13 42.67 4.37 -30.48
C ILE A 13 41.58 5.36 -30.09
N PHE A 14 41.48 6.47 -30.82
CA PHE A 14 40.43 7.47 -30.65
C PHE A 14 39.03 6.85 -30.76
N GLY A 15 38.74 6.09 -31.83
CA GLY A 15 37.45 5.40 -31.99
C GLY A 15 37.15 4.36 -30.89
N LEU A 16 38.17 3.67 -30.37
CA LEU A 16 38.03 2.72 -29.26
C LEU A 16 37.60 3.45 -27.98
N HIS A 17 38.14 4.65 -27.73
CA HIS A 17 37.82 5.40 -26.53
C HIS A 17 36.39 5.97 -26.58
N ILE A 18 35.93 6.47 -27.75
CA ILE A 18 34.53 6.91 -27.96
C ILE A 18 33.55 5.81 -27.60
N THR A 19 33.81 4.63 -28.16
CA THR A 19 32.89 3.51 -28.06
C THR A 19 32.84 3.00 -26.62
N SER A 20 33.99 2.96 -25.93
CA SER A 20 34.08 2.53 -24.52
C SER A 20 33.18 3.32 -23.56
N SER A 21 33.08 4.65 -23.70
CA SER A 21 32.28 5.49 -22.81
C SER A 21 30.78 5.42 -23.11
N SER A 22 30.41 4.98 -24.31
CA SER A 22 29.01 4.80 -24.77
C SER A 22 28.47 3.38 -24.59
N LEU A 23 29.26 2.46 -24.04
CA LEU A 23 28.86 1.06 -23.83
C LEU A 23 27.87 0.88 -22.68
N PHE A 24 27.82 1.81 -21.74
CA PHE A 24 27.06 1.67 -20.51
C PHE A 24 26.03 2.79 -20.38
N SER A 25 24.80 2.54 -20.81
CA SER A 25 23.66 3.36 -20.39
C SER A 25 22.97 2.68 -19.22
N LEU A 26 22.94 3.34 -18.07
CA LEU A 26 22.13 2.91 -16.93
C LEU A 26 20.73 3.47 -17.14
N VAL A 27 19.81 2.65 -17.64
CA VAL A 27 18.40 3.02 -17.71
C VAL A 27 17.73 2.62 -16.40
N VAL A 28 17.07 3.58 -15.74
CA VAL A 28 16.22 3.31 -14.58
C VAL A 28 14.85 2.89 -15.09
N PHE A 29 14.49 1.63 -14.88
CA PHE A 29 13.17 1.11 -15.24
C PHE A 29 12.26 1.20 -14.02
N ASN A 30 11.14 1.91 -14.16
CA ASN A 30 10.02 1.69 -13.26
C ASN A 30 9.34 0.39 -13.72
N SER A 31 9.75 -0.71 -13.12
CA SER A 31 9.12 -2.00 -13.32
C SER A 31 8.03 -2.17 -12.28
N THR A 32 6.83 -2.54 -12.73
CA THR A 32 5.78 -3.00 -11.83
C THR A 32 5.79 -4.52 -11.85
N ARG A 33 5.98 -5.15 -10.69
CA ARG A 33 5.84 -6.59 -10.54
C ARG A 33 4.56 -6.88 -9.78
N THR A 34 3.73 -7.72 -10.39
CA THR A 34 2.53 -8.22 -9.74
C THR A 34 2.85 -9.54 -9.07
N TYR A 35 2.67 -9.61 -7.76
CA TYR A 35 2.73 -10.85 -7.00
C TYR A 35 1.32 -11.30 -6.69
N SER A 36 1.03 -12.57 -6.96
CA SER A 36 -0.20 -13.17 -6.47
C SER A 36 0.07 -13.77 -5.08
N LEU A 37 -0.58 -13.25 -4.04
CA LEU A 37 -0.45 -13.71 -2.66
C LEU A 37 -1.72 -14.43 -2.22
N PRO A 38 -1.61 -15.50 -1.40
CA PRO A 38 -2.78 -16.11 -0.79
C PRO A 38 -3.42 -15.10 0.16
N THR A 39 -4.74 -14.94 0.04
CA THR A 39 -5.52 -14.19 0.99
C THR A 39 -6.24 -15.15 1.94
N GLN A 40 -6.32 -14.76 3.20
CA GLN A 40 -7.22 -15.30 4.18
C GLN A 40 -8.62 -14.84 3.81
N GLY A 41 -9.25 -15.61 2.93
CA GLY A 41 -10.58 -15.34 2.41
C GLY A 41 -11.61 -15.30 3.52
N LEU A 42 -12.62 -14.45 3.36
CA LEU A 42 -13.85 -14.60 4.12
C LEU A 42 -14.32 -16.05 4.02
N PRO A 43 -14.65 -16.69 5.14
CA PRO A 43 -15.06 -18.06 5.08
C PRO A 43 -16.36 -18.18 4.29
N ALA A 44 -16.42 -19.16 3.40
CA ALA A 44 -17.66 -19.46 2.70
C ALA A 44 -18.64 -20.05 3.71
N PHE A 45 -19.80 -19.42 3.87
CA PHE A 45 -20.95 -19.97 4.59
C PHE A 45 -21.60 -21.03 3.71
N ASN A 46 -20.86 -22.09 3.38
CA ASN A 46 -21.37 -23.22 2.63
C ASN A 46 -21.95 -24.22 3.62
N GLY A 47 -23.26 -24.15 3.82
CA GLY A 47 -24.00 -25.10 4.63
C GLY A 47 -25.06 -24.40 5.47
N THR A 48 -26.26 -24.96 5.46
CA THR A 48 -27.32 -24.59 6.39
C THR A 48 -26.86 -24.97 7.80
N PRO A 49 -26.61 -24.02 8.71
CA PRO A 49 -26.35 -24.38 10.09
C PRO A 49 -27.58 -25.13 10.61
N SER A 50 -27.38 -26.25 11.31
CA SER A 50 -28.52 -26.89 11.96
C SER A 50 -29.09 -25.92 13.01
N SER A 51 -30.40 -25.99 13.27
CA SER A 51 -31.10 -25.24 14.32
C SER A 51 -30.29 -25.13 15.62
N ASP A 52 -29.76 -26.27 16.09
CA ASP A 52 -29.00 -26.36 17.34
C ASP A 52 -27.66 -25.62 17.27
N THR A 53 -27.05 -25.57 16.08
CA THR A 53 -25.79 -24.85 15.89
C THR A 53 -26.00 -23.33 15.91
N VAL A 54 -27.14 -22.87 15.40
CA VAL A 54 -27.51 -21.45 15.46
C VAL A 54 -27.69 -21.01 16.90
N GLU A 55 -28.42 -21.78 17.72
CA GLU A 55 -28.68 -21.46 19.13
C GLU A 55 -27.38 -21.41 19.97
N ASN A 56 -26.48 -22.37 19.77
CA ASN A 56 -25.16 -22.35 20.41
C ASN A 56 -24.32 -21.15 19.94
N MET A 57 -24.35 -20.83 18.64
CA MET A 57 -23.65 -19.68 18.11
C MET A 57 -24.16 -18.40 18.75
N ILE A 58 -25.48 -18.21 18.84
CA ILE A 58 -26.11 -17.03 19.48
C ILE A 58 -25.59 -16.83 20.91
N MET A 59 -25.54 -17.89 21.72
CA MET A 59 -25.02 -17.77 23.08
C MET A 59 -23.56 -17.30 23.10
N HIS A 60 -22.70 -17.83 22.23
CA HIS A 60 -21.31 -17.39 22.11
C HIS A 60 -21.16 -16.00 21.47
N THR A 61 -22.06 -15.60 20.55
CA THR A 61 -22.07 -14.27 19.91
C THR A 61 -22.30 -13.16 20.92
N SER A 62 -23.11 -13.40 21.95
CA SER A 62 -23.35 -12.43 23.02
C SER A 62 -22.04 -12.05 23.74
N GLY A 63 -21.10 -12.99 23.86
CA GLY A 63 -19.75 -12.77 24.36
C GLY A 63 -18.88 -11.94 23.41
N SER A 64 -19.04 -12.13 22.09
CA SER A 64 -18.27 -11.40 21.08
C SER A 64 -18.56 -9.90 21.04
N LEU A 65 -19.82 -9.54 21.32
CA LEU A 65 -20.28 -8.16 21.36
C LEU A 65 -19.56 -7.33 22.43
N TYR A 66 -19.04 -7.95 23.49
CA TYR A 66 -18.21 -7.27 24.49
C TYR A 66 -16.86 -6.78 23.94
N PHE A 67 -16.36 -7.39 22.86
CA PHE A 67 -15.15 -6.91 22.19
C PHE A 67 -15.43 -5.79 21.19
N LEU A 68 -16.70 -5.43 20.97
CA LEU A 68 -17.05 -4.33 20.07
C LEU A 68 -16.29 -3.06 20.42
N PRO A 69 -16.25 -2.52 21.65
CA PRO A 69 -15.54 -1.27 21.94
C PRO A 69 -14.07 -1.28 21.49
N SER A 70 -13.38 -2.42 21.65
CA SER A 70 -12.01 -2.60 21.14
C SER A 70 -11.96 -2.69 19.61
N ILE A 71 -12.90 -3.40 18.98
CA ILE A 71 -13.00 -3.55 17.52
C ILE A 71 -13.40 -2.20 16.86
N LEU A 72 -14.18 -1.39 17.57
CA LEU A 72 -14.70 -0.09 17.15
C LEU A 72 -13.66 1.02 17.11
N SER A 73 -12.47 0.78 17.66
CA SER A 73 -11.29 1.59 17.32
C SER A 73 -10.87 1.26 15.87
N ASN A 74 -11.68 1.77 14.94
CA ASN A 74 -11.78 1.43 13.51
C ASN A 74 -10.47 1.46 12.70
N ASP A 75 -9.36 1.95 13.27
CA ASP A 75 -8.12 2.15 12.53
C ASP A 75 -7.17 0.95 12.62
N GLY A 76 -7.51 -0.11 13.37
CA GLY A 76 -6.53 -1.13 13.75
C GLY A 76 -6.78 -2.56 13.31
N ASN A 77 -7.95 -2.93 12.80
CA ASN A 77 -8.32 -4.34 12.59
C ASN A 77 -8.21 -4.75 11.11
N PRO A 78 -7.19 -5.53 10.72
CA PRO A 78 -7.12 -6.10 9.38
C PRO A 78 -8.36 -6.93 9.09
N GLY A 79 -8.92 -6.77 7.89
CA GLY A 79 -10.07 -7.50 7.39
C GLY A 79 -11.44 -6.84 7.63
N LEU A 80 -11.48 -5.70 8.33
CA LEU A 80 -12.71 -4.95 8.59
C LEU A 80 -12.50 -3.44 8.35
N HIS A 81 -13.41 -2.82 7.59
CA HIS A 81 -13.48 -1.36 7.49
C HIS A 81 -14.91 -0.87 7.24
N GLY A 82 -15.49 -0.19 8.23
CA GLY A 82 -16.88 0.27 8.16
C GLY A 82 -17.84 -0.88 7.88
N GLY A 83 -18.69 -0.73 6.87
CA GLY A 83 -19.59 -1.78 6.40
C GLY A 83 -18.97 -2.86 5.52
N THR A 84 -17.64 -2.90 5.38
CA THR A 84 -16.93 -3.79 4.43
C THR A 84 -16.06 -4.78 5.17
N LEU A 85 -16.17 -6.05 4.80
CA LEU A 85 -15.19 -7.08 5.15
C LEU A 85 -14.28 -7.33 3.96
N TYR A 86 -12.98 -7.51 4.20
CA TYR A 86 -12.01 -7.78 3.14
C TYR A 86 -11.06 -8.89 3.54
N ASP A 87 -10.52 -9.58 2.53
CA ASP A 87 -9.58 -10.65 2.81
C ASP A 87 -8.24 -10.09 3.32
N VAL A 88 -7.61 -10.80 4.26
CA VAL A 88 -6.32 -10.38 4.85
C VAL A 88 -5.17 -11.13 4.17
N LEU A 89 -4.04 -10.47 3.91
CA LEU A 89 -2.87 -11.16 3.34
C LEU A 89 -2.23 -12.09 4.37
N ASP A 90 -1.83 -13.29 3.95
CA ASP A 90 -1.10 -14.18 4.85
C ASP A 90 0.29 -13.59 5.21
N ASN A 91 0.56 -13.48 6.51
CA ASN A 91 1.65 -12.69 7.11
C ASN A 91 3.08 -13.11 6.70
N ALA A 92 3.24 -14.17 5.91
CA ALA A 92 4.54 -14.80 5.71
C ALA A 92 5.55 -13.90 4.96
N ARG A 93 5.11 -12.96 4.10
CA ARG A 93 6.01 -12.08 3.31
C ARG A 93 5.32 -10.79 2.85
N THR A 94 5.28 -9.75 3.67
CA THR A 94 4.72 -8.45 3.27
C THR A 94 5.71 -7.69 2.38
N VAL A 95 5.58 -7.87 1.06
CA VAL A 95 6.27 -7.07 0.04
C VAL A 95 5.68 -5.66 0.08
N PRO A 96 6.46 -4.57 0.28
CA PRO A 96 5.92 -3.21 0.32
C PRO A 96 5.14 -2.86 -0.95
N GLY A 97 3.93 -2.33 -0.80
CA GLY A 97 3.09 -1.90 -1.91
C GLY A 97 1.61 -1.95 -1.61
N ASN A 98 0.79 -1.64 -2.61
CA ASN A 98 -0.66 -1.78 -2.51
C ASN A 98 -1.09 -3.14 -3.06
N ALA A 99 -1.90 -3.85 -2.28
CA ALA A 99 -2.52 -5.11 -2.64
C ALA A 99 -4.00 -4.90 -2.94
N THR A 100 -4.50 -5.50 -4.01
CA THR A 100 -5.93 -5.62 -4.26
C THR A 100 -6.43 -6.97 -3.77
N VAL A 101 -7.37 -6.94 -2.84
CA VAL A 101 -8.01 -8.13 -2.24
C VAL A 101 -9.51 -8.10 -2.50
N HIS A 102 -10.14 -9.27 -2.42
CA HIS A 102 -11.59 -9.35 -2.48
C HIS A 102 -12.19 -8.76 -1.22
N ALA A 103 -13.34 -8.12 -1.37
CA ALA A 103 -14.09 -7.54 -0.28
C ALA A 103 -15.60 -7.77 -0.48
N THR A 104 -16.34 -7.79 0.61
CA THR A 104 -17.79 -7.92 0.64
C THR A 104 -18.36 -6.79 1.48
N GLY A 105 -19.17 -5.96 0.84
CA GLY A 105 -19.88 -4.85 1.44
C GLY A 105 -21.28 -5.24 1.91
N PHE A 106 -21.67 -4.80 3.10
CA PHE A 106 -23.00 -5.03 3.67
C PHE A 106 -23.88 -3.81 3.40
N ASN A 107 -24.58 -3.76 2.28
CA ASN A 107 -25.41 -2.62 1.93
C ASN A 107 -26.80 -2.73 2.56
N MET A 108 -27.13 -1.80 3.48
CA MET A 108 -28.42 -1.72 4.15
C MET A 108 -29.31 -0.69 3.49
N THR A 109 -30.54 -1.07 3.13
CA THR A 109 -31.57 -0.15 2.64
C THR A 109 -32.81 -0.21 3.50
N CYS A 110 -33.28 0.93 3.97
CA CYS A 110 -34.40 1.07 4.87
C CYS A 110 -35.56 1.79 4.19
N GLY A 111 -36.78 1.32 4.45
CA GLY A 111 -38.02 1.91 4.00
C GLY A 111 -39.01 2.01 5.15
N PHE A 112 -39.97 2.93 5.05
CA PHE A 112 -40.99 3.04 6.09
C PHE A 112 -41.99 1.89 6.02
N LEU A 113 -42.50 1.49 7.18
CA LEU A 113 -43.53 0.46 7.29
C LEU A 113 -44.89 1.13 7.48
N ALA A 114 -45.86 0.81 6.62
CA ALA A 114 -47.22 1.34 6.74
C ALA A 114 -47.96 0.59 7.86
N VAL A 115 -47.92 1.12 9.08
CA VAL A 115 -48.64 0.53 10.22
C VAL A 115 -50.08 1.04 10.23
N PRO A 116 -51.10 0.16 10.04
CA PRO A 116 -52.48 0.58 9.85
C PRO A 116 -53.18 1.02 11.15
N LYS A 117 -52.64 0.65 12.32
CA LYS A 117 -53.26 0.90 13.63
C LYS A 117 -52.24 1.47 14.62
N PRO A 118 -52.68 2.31 15.58
CA PRO A 118 -51.83 2.72 16.70
C PRO A 118 -51.31 1.49 17.46
N PHE A 119 -50.16 1.65 18.11
CA PHE A 119 -49.74 0.66 19.09
C PHE A 119 -50.58 0.78 20.36
N THR A 120 -51.04 -0.36 20.86
CA THR A 120 -51.80 -0.46 22.11
C THR A 120 -50.94 -1.09 23.20
N GLU A 121 -50.96 -0.52 24.39
CA GLU A 121 -50.24 -1.07 25.55
C GLU A 121 -50.95 -2.26 26.18
N SER A 122 -50.16 -3.24 26.59
CA SER A 122 -50.57 -4.36 27.41
C SER A 122 -49.38 -4.82 28.25
N ASN A 123 -49.42 -4.59 29.56
CA ASN A 123 -48.39 -4.99 30.53
C ASN A 123 -47.00 -4.36 30.30
N GLY A 124 -46.94 -3.09 29.90
CA GLY A 124 -45.71 -2.36 29.61
C GLY A 124 -45.10 -2.66 28.24
N GLU A 125 -45.82 -3.40 27.40
CA GLU A 125 -45.45 -3.69 26.02
C GLU A 125 -46.48 -3.07 25.07
N TRP A 126 -45.99 -2.41 24.03
CA TRP A 126 -46.82 -1.80 23.00
C TRP A 126 -46.83 -2.73 21.81
N SER A 127 -48.02 -3.15 21.38
CA SER A 127 -48.18 -4.03 20.23
C SER A 127 -49.13 -3.47 19.19
N THR A 128 -48.89 -3.81 17.92
CA THR A 128 -49.79 -3.53 16.80
C THR A 128 -49.67 -4.64 15.76
N LEU A 129 -50.57 -4.64 14.78
CA LEU A 129 -50.49 -5.54 13.64
C LEU A 129 -49.76 -4.85 12.49
N GLY A 130 -48.68 -5.48 12.02
CA GLY A 130 -47.98 -5.08 10.81
C GLY A 130 -48.81 -5.34 9.54
N PRO A 131 -48.32 -4.93 8.36
CA PRO A 131 -49.02 -5.09 7.08
C PRO A 131 -49.38 -6.55 6.73
N SER A 132 -48.60 -7.51 7.24
CA SER A 132 -48.76 -8.95 7.06
C SER A 132 -49.58 -9.63 8.17
N ASN A 133 -50.26 -8.85 9.03
CA ASN A 133 -50.88 -9.31 10.29
C ASN A 133 -49.90 -9.92 11.30
N GLU A 134 -48.60 -9.67 11.16
CA GLU A 134 -47.63 -10.03 12.19
C GLU A 134 -47.74 -9.10 13.40
N SER A 135 -47.58 -9.64 14.61
CA SER A 135 -47.51 -8.81 15.81
C SER A 135 -46.17 -8.08 15.84
N LEU A 136 -46.21 -6.75 15.84
CA LEU A 136 -45.06 -5.88 16.05
C LEU A 136 -45.07 -5.48 17.53
N MET A 137 -44.04 -5.86 18.28
CA MET A 137 -43.93 -5.56 19.70
C MET A 137 -42.79 -4.59 19.97
N VAL A 138 -43.10 -3.53 20.70
CA VAL A 138 -42.18 -2.48 21.13
C VAL A 138 -42.17 -2.46 22.66
N MET A 139 -40.98 -2.60 23.24
CA MET A 139 -40.78 -2.50 24.69
C MET A 139 -40.77 -1.03 25.12
N SER A 140 -41.16 -0.75 26.37
CA SER A 140 -40.94 0.57 26.98
C SER A 140 -39.47 0.98 26.81
N THR A 141 -39.25 2.19 26.30
CA THR A 141 -37.90 2.73 26.09
C THR A 141 -37.80 4.19 26.51
N GLN A 142 -36.57 4.68 26.66
CA GLN A 142 -36.30 6.09 26.93
C GLN A 142 -36.33 6.90 25.63
N PRO A 143 -36.63 8.21 25.71
CA PRO A 143 -36.47 9.10 24.55
C PRO A 143 -35.03 9.06 24.05
N GLY A 144 -34.84 9.16 22.75
CA GLY A 144 -33.49 9.22 22.18
C GLY A 144 -32.95 7.88 21.68
N ILE A 145 -33.78 6.83 21.65
CA ILE A 145 -33.37 5.47 21.30
C ILE A 145 -33.92 5.06 19.93
N ILE A 146 -33.08 4.38 19.16
CA ILE A 146 -33.46 3.52 18.04
C ILE A 146 -33.29 2.09 18.52
N SER A 147 -34.31 1.25 18.36
CA SER A 147 -34.23 -0.14 18.78
C SER A 147 -35.00 -1.06 17.84
N ARG A 148 -34.76 -2.36 17.99
CA ARG A 148 -35.37 -3.43 17.19
C ARG A 148 -36.81 -3.68 17.63
N VAL A 149 -37.71 -3.88 16.68
CA VAL A 149 -39.04 -4.46 16.91
C VAL A 149 -38.92 -5.98 16.88
N THR A 150 -39.46 -6.66 17.89
CA THR A 150 -39.53 -8.12 17.85
C THR A 150 -40.62 -8.54 16.85
N THR A 151 -40.22 -9.17 15.75
CA THR A 151 -41.14 -9.75 14.77
C THR A 151 -41.14 -11.27 14.88
N ALA A 152 -42.30 -11.88 14.61
CA ALA A 152 -42.43 -13.32 14.69
C ALA A 152 -41.63 -14.00 13.57
N ASN A 153 -41.69 -13.54 12.32
CA ASN A 153 -41.22 -14.34 11.18
C ASN A 153 -40.52 -13.59 10.01
N SER A 154 -40.22 -12.29 10.07
CA SER A 154 -39.73 -11.53 8.89
C SER A 154 -38.28 -11.79 8.46
N SER A 155 -38.04 -11.94 7.15
CA SER A 155 -36.71 -11.91 6.52
C SER A 155 -36.11 -10.48 6.41
N MET A 156 -36.69 -9.55 7.15
CA MET A 156 -36.23 -8.18 7.24
C MET A 156 -36.27 -7.75 8.68
N ILE A 157 -35.43 -6.77 9.00
CA ILE A 157 -35.33 -6.28 10.36
C ILE A 157 -36.18 -5.03 10.49
N VAL A 158 -37.13 -5.08 11.40
CA VAL A 158 -37.98 -3.95 11.73
C VAL A 158 -37.37 -3.21 12.91
N PHE A 159 -37.27 -1.90 12.76
CA PHE A 159 -36.78 -0.98 13.77
C PHE A 159 -37.88 0.00 14.11
N TYR A 160 -37.78 0.54 15.32
CA TYR A 160 -38.51 1.73 15.69
C TYR A 160 -37.54 2.77 16.23
N SER A 161 -37.89 4.04 16.01
CA SER A 161 -37.12 5.17 16.52
C SER A 161 -38.03 6.12 17.27
N THR A 162 -37.56 6.55 18.44
CA THR A 162 -38.15 7.66 19.21
C THR A 162 -37.60 9.02 18.77
N ILE A 163 -36.51 9.02 17.99
CA ILE A 163 -35.90 10.21 17.37
C ILE A 163 -36.42 10.36 15.93
N PRO A 164 -36.71 11.58 15.45
CA PRO A 164 -36.96 11.81 14.04
C PRO A 164 -35.74 11.44 13.16
N ILE A 165 -35.92 10.41 12.34
CA ILE A 165 -35.03 10.09 11.22
C ILE A 165 -35.58 10.78 9.98
N ILE A 166 -34.72 11.58 9.35
CA ILE A 166 -35.02 12.41 8.19
C ILE A 166 -34.21 11.89 7.00
N ASP A 167 -34.82 11.79 5.83
CA ASP A 167 -34.10 11.39 4.64
C ASP A 167 -33.29 12.56 4.02
N SER A 168 -32.57 12.27 2.94
CA SER A 168 -31.72 13.28 2.27
C SER A 168 -32.51 14.39 1.57
N ASP A 169 -33.82 14.23 1.38
CA ASP A 169 -34.70 15.28 0.85
C ASP A 169 -35.33 16.13 1.99
N GLY A 170 -34.98 15.85 3.25
CA GLY A 170 -35.56 16.54 4.41
C GLY A 170 -36.93 16.00 4.83
N GLN A 171 -37.37 14.85 4.28
CA GLN A 171 -38.65 14.25 4.63
C GLN A 171 -38.52 13.34 5.84
N GLN A 172 -39.48 13.44 6.75
CA GLN A 172 -39.57 12.57 7.91
C GLN A 172 -40.41 11.33 7.57
N GLY A 173 -39.96 10.15 8.01
CA GLY A 173 -40.75 8.93 7.91
C GLY A 173 -42.06 9.03 8.72
N PRO A 174 -43.11 8.29 8.34
CA PRO A 174 -44.41 8.36 8.99
C PRO A 174 -44.32 8.02 10.47
N LEU A 175 -45.02 8.81 11.29
CA LEU A 175 -45.13 8.61 12.73
C LEU A 175 -46.34 7.74 13.04
N VAL A 176 -46.13 6.73 13.88
CA VAL A 176 -47.17 5.83 14.39
C VAL A 176 -47.49 6.25 15.84
N PRO A 177 -48.75 6.61 16.14
CA PRO A 177 -49.14 7.00 17.48
C PRO A 177 -49.12 5.82 18.46
N LEU A 178 -48.78 6.12 19.70
CA LEU A 178 -48.80 5.20 20.84
C LEU A 178 -50.02 5.52 21.72
N ASP A 179 -50.82 4.51 22.07
CA ASP A 179 -51.99 4.65 22.93
C ASP A 179 -51.97 3.61 24.08
N PRO A 180 -51.69 4.02 25.33
CA PRO A 180 -51.26 5.35 25.77
C PRO A 180 -49.81 5.69 25.37
N PRO A 181 -49.38 6.96 25.50
CA PRO A 181 -47.98 7.37 25.33
C PRO A 181 -46.99 6.61 26.23
N MET A 182 -45.83 6.23 25.69
CA MET A 182 -44.73 5.61 26.46
C MET A 182 -44.12 6.63 27.43
N ASN A 183 -43.96 6.23 28.71
CA ASN A 183 -43.33 7.04 29.76
C ASN A 183 -43.82 8.49 29.83
N THR A 184 -45.11 8.72 29.52
CA THR A 184 -45.81 10.02 29.46
C THR A 184 -45.28 11.07 28.46
N SER A 185 -44.16 10.81 27.78
CA SER A 185 -43.45 11.79 26.95
C SER A 185 -43.39 11.41 25.47
N ILE A 186 -43.45 10.12 25.14
CA ILE A 186 -43.34 9.63 23.76
C ILE A 186 -44.75 9.30 23.26
N ALA A 187 -45.34 10.21 22.50
CA ALA A 187 -46.69 10.04 21.94
C ALA A 187 -46.71 9.29 20.60
N SER A 188 -45.58 9.22 19.90
CA SER A 188 -45.46 8.56 18.60
C SER A 188 -44.03 8.11 18.34
N ILE A 189 -43.88 7.07 17.52
CA ILE A 189 -42.60 6.50 17.09
C ILE A 189 -42.57 6.39 15.56
N GLN A 190 -41.39 6.36 14.97
CA GLN A 190 -41.23 5.96 13.57
C GLN A 190 -41.01 4.45 13.52
N VAL A 191 -41.68 3.75 12.61
CA VAL A 191 -41.47 2.32 12.35
C VAL A 191 -41.02 2.13 10.92
N PHE A 192 -39.90 1.46 10.76
CA PHE A 192 -39.27 1.26 9.46
C PHE A 192 -38.60 -0.11 9.40
N GLN A 193 -38.39 -0.58 8.19
CA GLN A 193 -37.89 -1.92 7.88
C GLN A 193 -36.65 -1.79 7.02
N CYS A 194 -35.62 -2.57 7.34
CA CYS A 194 -34.36 -2.56 6.61
C CYS A 194 -34.08 -3.92 5.97
N SER A 195 -33.68 -3.89 4.71
CA SER A 195 -33.20 -5.03 3.94
C SER A 195 -31.67 -4.97 3.83
N LEU A 196 -31.02 -6.12 4.04
CA LEU A 196 -29.59 -6.31 3.80
C LEU A 196 -29.37 -6.83 2.38
N SER A 197 -28.36 -6.30 1.70
CA SER A 197 -27.85 -6.80 0.43
C SER A 197 -26.32 -6.88 0.49
N LEU A 198 -25.76 -7.92 -0.11
CA LEU A 198 -24.30 -8.08 -0.21
C LEU A 198 -23.81 -7.47 -1.51
N VAL A 199 -22.70 -6.74 -1.46
CA VAL A 199 -22.07 -6.12 -2.62
C VAL A 199 -20.65 -6.66 -2.75
N ASP A 200 -20.35 -7.32 -3.85
CA ASP A 200 -18.98 -7.73 -4.16
C ASP A 200 -18.12 -6.50 -4.46
N GLN A 201 -16.98 -6.42 -3.81
CA GLN A 201 -16.06 -5.29 -3.88
C GLN A 201 -14.62 -5.77 -4.06
N VAL A 202 -13.76 -4.83 -4.44
CA VAL A 202 -12.31 -4.97 -4.42
C VAL A 202 -11.76 -3.89 -3.49
N ALA A 203 -11.03 -4.31 -2.47
CA ALA A 203 -10.32 -3.41 -1.57
C ALA A 203 -8.85 -3.31 -1.98
N SER A 204 -8.33 -2.09 -2.08
CA SER A 204 -6.90 -1.83 -2.11
C SER A 204 -6.43 -1.64 -0.67
N ILE A 205 -5.52 -2.48 -0.21
CA ILE A 205 -4.93 -2.43 1.13
C ILE A 205 -3.42 -2.20 1.02
N ASP A 206 -2.82 -1.57 2.02
CA ASP A 206 -1.37 -1.55 2.19
C ASP A 206 -0.91 -2.95 2.58
N SER A 207 0.03 -3.53 1.85
CA SER A 207 0.47 -4.90 2.11
C SER A 207 1.25 -5.05 3.42
N GLN A 208 1.82 -3.99 3.98
CA GLN A 208 2.61 -4.02 5.21
C GLN A 208 1.73 -3.79 6.45
N THR A 209 0.87 -2.78 6.41
CA THR A 209 -0.03 -2.45 7.53
C THR A 209 -1.33 -3.24 7.49
N GLN A 210 -1.66 -3.83 6.32
CA GLN A 210 -2.95 -4.47 6.02
C GLN A 210 -4.15 -3.53 6.20
N GLN A 211 -3.90 -2.22 6.30
CA GLN A 211 -4.95 -1.22 6.37
C GLN A 211 -5.48 -0.91 4.98
N ILE A 212 -6.76 -0.57 4.92
CA ILE A 212 -7.43 -0.25 3.68
C ILE A 212 -7.04 1.15 3.19
N HIS A 213 -6.74 1.25 1.90
CA HIS A 213 -6.50 2.52 1.20
C HIS A 213 -7.73 2.97 0.42
N ALA A 214 -8.42 2.04 -0.24
CA ALA A 214 -9.61 2.34 -1.03
C ALA A 214 -10.47 1.09 -1.22
N VAL A 215 -11.78 1.26 -1.45
CA VAL A 215 -12.70 0.18 -1.82
C VAL A 215 -13.51 0.58 -3.04
N ALA A 216 -13.67 -0.34 -3.99
CA ALA A 216 -14.45 -0.11 -5.19
C ALA A 216 -15.38 -1.32 -5.48
N PRO A 217 -16.67 -1.08 -5.81
CA PRO A 217 -17.37 0.20 -5.72
C PRO A 217 -17.56 0.63 -4.25
N ASP A 218 -17.48 1.92 -3.94
CA ASP A 218 -17.89 2.42 -2.62
C ASP A 218 -19.42 2.36 -2.52
N PHE A 219 -19.95 1.68 -1.50
CA PHE A 219 -21.39 1.65 -1.22
C PHE A 219 -21.80 2.52 -0.03
N THR A 220 -20.86 3.28 0.55
CA THR A 220 -21.17 4.23 1.63
C THR A 220 -22.21 5.21 1.14
N LYS A 221 -23.39 5.17 1.76
CA LYS A 221 -24.51 5.97 1.30
C LYS A 221 -24.31 7.42 1.71
N THR A 222 -24.31 8.30 0.73
CA THR A 222 -24.35 9.76 0.94
C THR A 222 -25.76 10.31 0.81
N THR A 223 -26.67 9.54 0.21
CA THR A 223 -28.07 9.90 0.07
C THR A 223 -28.98 8.70 0.22
N SER A 224 -30.08 8.89 0.94
CA SER A 224 -31.17 7.91 1.07
C SER A 224 -32.51 8.64 1.07
N ARG A 225 -33.56 7.96 0.61
CA ARG A 225 -34.93 8.50 0.56
C ARG A 225 -35.88 7.52 1.22
N TRP A 226 -36.87 8.05 1.92
CA TRP A 226 -37.94 7.22 2.43
C TRP A 226 -38.73 6.62 1.28
N ILE A 227 -38.63 5.30 1.13
CA ILE A 227 -39.46 4.51 0.24
C ILE A 227 -40.37 3.62 1.08
N GLN A 228 -41.56 3.33 0.57
CA GLN A 228 -42.42 2.35 1.23
C GLN A 228 -41.75 0.98 1.13
N SER A 229 -41.49 0.36 2.28
CA SER A 229 -40.91 -0.99 2.29
C SER A 229 -41.86 -1.97 1.58
N PRO A 230 -41.36 -2.85 0.70
CA PRO A 230 -42.19 -3.86 0.09
C PRO A 230 -42.79 -4.74 1.19
N VAL A 231 -44.13 -4.80 1.22
CA VAL A 231 -44.84 -5.70 2.12
C VAL A 231 -44.57 -7.12 1.64
N LEU A 232 -43.72 -7.86 2.36
CA LEU A 232 -43.58 -9.30 2.11
C LEU A 232 -44.91 -9.95 2.46
N ALA A 233 -45.44 -10.74 1.52
CA ALA A 233 -46.66 -11.49 1.75
C ALA A 233 -46.42 -12.49 2.89
N ALA A 234 -47.36 -12.56 3.84
CA ALA A 234 -47.32 -13.49 4.97
C ALA A 234 -47.04 -14.94 4.58
N SER A 235 -47.38 -15.34 3.34
CA SER A 235 -47.17 -16.69 2.81
C SER A 235 -45.69 -17.07 2.62
N ASP A 236 -44.79 -16.11 2.47
CA ASP A 236 -43.36 -16.39 2.24
C ASP A 236 -42.59 -16.65 3.53
N LEU A 237 -43.23 -16.41 4.69
CA LEU A 237 -42.60 -16.35 6.01
C LEU A 237 -42.60 -17.71 6.74
N ASP A 238 -43.62 -18.55 6.55
CA ASP A 238 -43.75 -19.83 7.29
C ASP A 238 -42.92 -20.98 6.69
N ASN A 239 -42.53 -20.90 5.42
CA ASN A 239 -41.73 -21.95 4.75
C ASN A 239 -40.22 -21.63 4.68
N GLY A 240 -39.81 -20.43 5.12
CA GLY A 240 -38.45 -19.92 4.91
C GLY A 240 -37.37 -20.68 5.67
N TYR A 241 -37.69 -21.27 6.83
CA TYR A 241 -36.69 -21.94 7.66
C TYR A 241 -36.17 -23.26 7.06
N GLN A 242 -36.90 -23.88 6.12
CA GLN A 242 -36.56 -25.22 5.59
C GLN A 242 -35.91 -25.20 4.19
N ASN A 243 -35.84 -24.04 3.52
CA ASN A 243 -35.28 -23.93 2.17
C ASN A 243 -34.18 -22.86 2.08
N ILE A 244 -33.23 -22.88 3.02
CA ILE A 244 -31.99 -22.07 2.98
C ILE A 244 -31.01 -22.70 1.96
N SER A 245 -31.42 -22.82 0.70
CA SER A 245 -30.59 -23.43 -0.36
C SER A 245 -30.30 -22.49 -1.53
N ASN A 246 -30.81 -21.25 -1.46
CA ASN A 246 -30.71 -20.27 -2.54
C ASN A 246 -29.64 -19.21 -2.24
N GLY A 247 -28.36 -19.61 -2.15
CA GLY A 247 -27.18 -18.74 -2.32
C GLY A 247 -26.98 -17.53 -1.39
N ASN A 248 -27.95 -17.20 -0.54
CA ASN A 248 -27.97 -16.04 0.36
C ASN A 248 -27.87 -16.45 1.83
N ASP A 249 -27.27 -17.61 2.12
CA ASP A 249 -27.18 -18.22 3.44
C ASP A 249 -26.65 -17.24 4.51
N LEU A 250 -25.78 -16.30 4.13
CA LEU A 250 -25.26 -15.26 5.03
C LEU A 250 -26.33 -14.24 5.47
N ILE A 251 -27.23 -13.85 4.56
CA ILE A 251 -28.30 -12.90 4.87
C ILE A 251 -29.29 -13.55 5.85
N ASP A 252 -29.68 -14.79 5.56
CA ASP A 252 -30.61 -15.56 6.42
C ASP A 252 -29.98 -15.88 7.77
N ALA A 253 -28.69 -16.25 7.80
CA ALA A 253 -27.94 -16.45 9.03
C ALA A 253 -27.89 -15.16 9.84
N TRP A 254 -27.59 -14.01 9.22
CA TRP A 254 -27.57 -12.74 9.92
C TRP A 254 -28.94 -12.35 10.49
N LEU A 255 -30.02 -12.49 9.71
CA LEU A 255 -31.38 -12.23 10.18
C LEU A 255 -31.74 -13.10 11.38
N THR A 256 -31.36 -14.38 11.31
CA THR A 256 -31.57 -15.33 12.39
C THR A 256 -30.76 -14.93 13.62
N TRP A 257 -29.47 -14.67 13.48
CA TRP A 257 -28.63 -14.18 14.58
C TRP A 257 -29.22 -12.92 15.18
N TYR A 258 -29.54 -11.92 14.36
CA TYR A 258 -30.08 -10.66 14.84
C TYR A 258 -31.43 -10.82 15.53
N LYS A 259 -32.27 -11.78 15.14
CA LYS A 259 -33.52 -12.11 15.86
C LYS A 259 -33.23 -12.62 17.28
N TYR A 260 -32.22 -13.46 17.41
CA TYR A 260 -31.89 -14.15 18.65
C TYR A 260 -30.82 -13.48 19.49
N ILE A 261 -30.16 -12.41 19.02
CA ILE A 261 -29.30 -11.59 19.88
C ILE A 261 -30.14 -11.27 21.12
N PRO A 262 -29.76 -11.83 22.29
CA PRO A 262 -30.50 -11.58 23.49
C PRO A 262 -30.50 -10.07 23.67
N GLN A 263 -31.64 -9.50 24.05
CA GLN A 263 -31.64 -8.18 24.65
C GLN A 263 -30.95 -8.32 26.01
N SER A 264 -29.64 -8.60 26.00
CA SER A 264 -28.76 -8.59 27.15
C SER A 264 -28.75 -7.16 27.61
N ALA A 265 -29.62 -6.90 28.59
CA ALA A 265 -29.87 -5.58 29.11
C ALA A 265 -28.64 -5.12 29.87
N PHE A 266 -28.01 -4.06 29.40
CA PHE A 266 -27.33 -3.19 30.33
C PHE A 266 -28.40 -2.39 31.06
N PHE A 267 -28.40 -2.49 32.39
CA PHE A 267 -29.14 -1.57 33.22
C PHE A 267 -28.34 -0.27 33.27
N LEU A 268 -28.95 0.84 32.88
CA LEU A 268 -28.31 2.15 32.93
C LEU A 268 -28.02 2.63 34.37
N ASP A 269 -28.68 2.02 35.36
CA ASP A 269 -28.48 2.33 36.77
C ASP A 269 -27.92 1.10 37.49
N ASN A 270 -26.60 1.10 37.71
CA ASN A 270 -25.90 0.05 38.44
C ASN A 270 -26.34 -0.07 39.92
N ASN A 271 -27.12 0.88 40.45
CA ASN A 271 -27.49 0.93 41.87
C ASN A 271 -28.92 0.50 42.18
N ALA A 272 -29.78 0.32 41.19
CA ALA A 272 -31.16 -0.12 41.40
C ALA A 272 -31.29 -1.63 41.15
N PRO A 273 -31.95 -2.40 42.05
CA PRO A 273 -32.31 -3.78 41.73
C PRO A 273 -33.18 -3.77 40.47
N PRO A 274 -32.95 -4.70 39.51
CA PRO A 274 -33.65 -4.69 38.24
C PRO A 274 -35.15 -4.78 38.48
N VAL A 275 -35.86 -3.68 38.24
CA VAL A 275 -37.31 -3.66 38.32
C VAL A 275 -37.83 -4.21 37.01
N LEU A 276 -38.82 -5.11 37.08
CA LEU A 276 -39.50 -5.62 35.91
C LEU A 276 -40.13 -4.43 35.16
N GLY A 277 -39.51 -4.01 34.05
CA GLY A 277 -39.90 -2.81 33.30
C GLY A 277 -38.78 -1.78 33.08
N ASP A 278 -37.60 -1.97 33.66
CA ASP A 278 -36.47 -1.08 33.37
C ASP A 278 -36.07 -1.18 31.88
N PRO A 279 -35.83 -0.03 31.22
CA PRO A 279 -35.50 0.02 29.81
C PRO A 279 -34.18 -0.72 29.57
N LYS A 280 -34.26 -1.79 28.78
CA LYS A 280 -33.11 -2.62 28.42
C LYS A 280 -32.47 -2.03 27.18
N ILE A 281 -31.21 -1.62 27.28
CA ILE A 281 -30.42 -1.18 26.13
C ILE A 281 -29.63 -2.37 25.59
N SER A 282 -29.81 -2.69 24.31
CA SER A 282 -29.01 -3.71 23.63
C SER A 282 -27.66 -3.15 23.18
N PHE A 283 -26.70 -4.04 22.89
CA PHE A 283 -25.40 -3.61 22.36
C PHE A 283 -25.50 -2.83 21.04
N SER A 284 -26.43 -3.22 20.16
CA SER A 284 -26.70 -2.46 18.94
C SER A 284 -27.20 -1.05 19.25
N ASP A 285 -28.03 -0.89 20.28
CA ASP A 285 -28.52 0.43 20.69
C ASP A 285 -27.36 1.29 21.22
N LEU A 286 -26.46 0.72 22.03
CA LEU A 286 -25.23 1.42 22.48
C LEU A 286 -24.34 1.83 21.31
N TYR A 287 -24.17 0.94 20.33
CA TYR A 287 -23.43 1.27 19.11
C TYR A 287 -24.09 2.44 18.37
N PHE A 288 -25.42 2.44 18.18
CA PHE A 288 -26.12 3.53 17.52
C PHE A 288 -25.98 4.83 18.29
N ILE A 289 -26.08 4.79 19.63
CA ILE A 289 -25.88 5.95 20.49
C ILE A 289 -24.48 6.54 20.26
N GLN A 290 -23.44 5.72 20.28
CA GLN A 290 -22.07 6.17 20.07
C GLN A 290 -21.82 6.65 18.63
N LYS A 291 -22.23 5.85 17.63
CA LYS A 291 -21.91 6.07 16.21
C LYS A 291 -22.67 7.24 15.61
N LEU A 292 -23.95 7.40 15.98
CA LEU A 292 -24.82 8.47 15.50
C LEU A 292 -24.77 9.69 16.44
N ASN A 293 -23.91 9.67 17.47
CA ASN A 293 -23.75 10.74 18.45
C ASN A 293 -25.09 11.13 19.10
N LEU A 294 -25.86 10.12 19.49
CA LEU A 294 -27.13 10.32 20.18
C LEU A 294 -26.87 10.70 21.63
N PRO A 295 -27.70 11.56 22.22
CA PRO A 295 -27.62 11.84 23.65
C PRO A 295 -27.73 10.54 24.46
N ALA A 296 -26.84 10.38 25.45
CA ALA A 296 -27.05 9.39 26.50
C ALA A 296 -28.39 9.68 27.20
N ALA A 297 -29.02 8.62 27.71
CA ALA A 297 -30.47 8.47 27.75
C ALA A 297 -31.28 9.37 28.74
N ASN A 298 -30.75 10.52 29.15
CA ASN A 298 -31.43 11.53 29.98
C ASN A 298 -31.52 12.92 29.34
N HIS A 299 -31.10 13.07 28.08
CA HIS A 299 -31.13 14.37 27.40
C HIS A 299 -32.25 14.43 26.37
N THR A 300 -33.08 15.48 26.47
CA THR A 300 -34.13 15.83 25.50
C THR A 300 -33.57 16.45 24.20
N ASP A 301 -32.31 16.16 23.85
CA ASP A 301 -31.70 16.72 22.65
C ASP A 301 -32.34 16.06 21.41
N THR A 302 -32.98 16.89 20.58
CA THR A 302 -33.77 16.47 19.42
C THR A 302 -32.92 16.55 18.15
N ARG A 303 -31.75 15.91 18.17
CA ARG A 303 -30.92 15.85 16.97
C ARG A 303 -31.60 14.94 15.95
N ASN A 304 -31.84 15.49 14.78
CA ASN A 304 -32.32 14.71 13.65
C ASN A 304 -31.19 13.83 13.13
N ILE A 305 -31.49 12.56 12.92
CA ILE A 305 -30.55 11.59 12.32
C ILE A 305 -30.90 11.49 10.84
N THR A 306 -29.89 11.45 9.96
CA THR A 306 -30.18 11.22 8.55
C THR A 306 -30.38 9.72 8.28
N LEU A 307 -31.26 9.38 7.33
CA LEU A 307 -31.53 7.99 6.97
C LEU A 307 -30.28 7.25 6.47
N HIS A 308 -29.42 7.90 5.69
CA HIS A 308 -28.21 7.29 5.17
C HIS A 308 -27.15 7.06 6.28
N ASP A 309 -27.05 7.96 7.26
CA ASP A 309 -26.18 7.75 8.42
C ASP A 309 -26.62 6.52 9.22
N PHE A 310 -27.92 6.36 9.43
CA PHE A 310 -28.48 5.18 10.08
C PHE A 310 -28.20 3.89 9.28
N GLU A 311 -28.43 3.91 7.96
CA GLU A 311 -28.14 2.76 7.09
C GLU A 311 -26.67 2.37 7.09
N ASN A 312 -25.75 3.34 7.03
CA ASN A 312 -24.30 3.11 7.11
C ASN A 312 -23.87 2.58 8.49
N ALA A 313 -24.46 3.10 9.57
CA ALA A 313 -24.22 2.62 10.93
C ALA A 313 -24.70 1.17 11.07
N LEU A 314 -25.90 0.86 10.60
CA LEU A 314 -26.45 -0.49 10.64
C LEU A 314 -25.62 -1.46 9.79
N SER A 315 -25.19 -1.04 8.59
CA SER A 315 -24.24 -1.78 7.74
C SER A 315 -22.96 -2.15 8.49
N THR A 316 -22.39 -1.19 9.22
CA THR A 316 -21.20 -1.42 10.03
C THR A 316 -21.48 -2.39 11.18
N VAL A 317 -22.64 -2.31 11.84
CA VAL A 317 -23.05 -3.27 12.87
C VAL A 317 -23.13 -4.68 12.31
N VAL A 318 -23.78 -4.88 11.16
CA VAL A 318 -23.86 -6.18 10.49
C VAL A 318 -22.47 -6.74 10.21
N CYS A 319 -21.64 -5.91 9.59
CA CYS A 319 -20.26 -6.24 9.24
C CYS A 319 -19.44 -6.68 10.47
N LEU A 320 -19.54 -5.92 11.57
CA LEU A 320 -18.91 -6.23 12.85
C LEU A 320 -19.37 -7.55 13.46
N HIS A 321 -20.67 -7.86 13.38
CA HIS A 321 -21.19 -9.13 13.87
C HIS A 321 -20.61 -10.30 13.09
N VAL A 322 -20.62 -10.21 11.75
CA VAL A 322 -20.05 -11.24 10.88
C VAL A 322 -18.55 -11.40 11.15
N PHE A 323 -17.80 -10.29 11.25
CA PHE A 323 -16.38 -10.30 11.58
C PHE A 323 -16.09 -10.98 12.92
N GLY A 324 -16.85 -10.63 13.97
CA GLY A 324 -16.72 -11.22 15.30
C GLY A 324 -16.95 -12.72 15.28
N GLN A 325 -17.95 -13.19 14.54
CA GLN A 325 -18.21 -14.63 14.39
C GLN A 325 -17.09 -15.37 13.70
N VAL A 326 -16.57 -14.81 12.61
CA VAL A 326 -15.46 -15.41 11.87
C VAL A 326 -14.19 -15.45 12.73
N SER A 327 -13.97 -14.43 13.55
CA SER A 327 -12.77 -14.30 14.38
C SER A 327 -12.78 -15.20 15.63
N ILE A 328 -13.95 -15.51 16.19
CA ILE A 328 -14.12 -16.24 17.46
C ILE A 328 -14.32 -17.75 17.23
N ASN A 329 -14.09 -18.25 16.03
CA ASN A 329 -14.18 -19.68 15.75
C ASN A 329 -12.98 -20.47 16.33
N VAL A 330 -12.87 -20.46 17.66
CA VAL A 330 -11.84 -21.09 18.50
C VAL A 330 -12.21 -22.55 18.78
N HIS A 331 -13.39 -23.02 18.37
CA HIS A 331 -13.83 -24.41 18.53
C HIS A 331 -14.08 -25.03 17.15
N HIS A 332 -13.27 -26.04 16.84
CA HIS A 332 -13.15 -26.77 15.56
C HIS A 332 -14.45 -27.41 14.99
N GLU A 333 -15.62 -27.13 15.54
CA GLU A 333 -16.90 -27.71 15.07
C GLU A 333 -17.39 -27.07 13.77
N PHE A 334 -17.01 -25.83 13.48
CA PHE A 334 -17.24 -25.24 12.17
C PHE A 334 -16.01 -25.36 11.30
N THR A 335 -15.98 -26.38 10.43
CA THR A 335 -15.12 -26.37 9.24
C THR A 335 -15.66 -25.36 8.25
N LEU A 336 -15.46 -24.06 8.53
CA LEU A 336 -15.62 -23.05 7.50
C LEU A 336 -14.53 -23.32 6.45
N SER A 337 -14.95 -23.77 5.27
CA SER A 337 -14.07 -23.87 4.12
C SER A 337 -13.69 -22.45 3.71
N THR A 338 -12.57 -21.96 4.21
CA THR A 338 -11.94 -20.76 3.67
C THR A 338 -11.48 -21.11 2.27
N HIS A 339 -12.16 -20.55 1.27
CA HIS A 339 -11.67 -20.64 -0.10
C HIS A 339 -10.46 -19.71 -0.15
N SER A 340 -9.25 -20.28 -0.19
CA SER A 340 -8.05 -19.51 -0.49
C SER A 340 -8.28 -18.80 -1.81
N ARG A 341 -8.35 -17.48 -1.77
CA ARG A 341 -8.42 -16.62 -2.95
C ARG A 341 -7.05 -15.99 -3.17
N ILE A 342 -6.81 -15.60 -4.41
CA ILE A 342 -5.52 -15.04 -4.82
C ILE A 342 -5.70 -13.52 -4.87
N GLY A 343 -5.04 -12.81 -3.97
CA GLY A 343 -4.90 -11.35 -4.01
C GLY A 343 -3.73 -10.95 -4.89
N ASN A 344 -3.80 -9.79 -5.54
CA ASN A 344 -2.72 -9.27 -6.38
C ASN A 344 -2.05 -8.08 -5.72
N VAL A 345 -0.74 -8.15 -5.48
CA VAL A 345 0.09 -7.05 -4.98
C VAL A 345 0.86 -6.45 -6.13
N ILE A 346 0.76 -5.14 -6.32
CA ILE A 346 1.55 -4.41 -7.32
C ILE A 346 2.68 -3.69 -6.59
N GLU A 347 3.90 -4.19 -6.76
CA GLU A 347 5.12 -3.54 -6.29
C GLU A 347 5.74 -2.75 -7.44
N SER A 348 5.99 -1.45 -7.23
CA SER A 348 6.83 -0.66 -8.13
C SER A 348 8.26 -0.66 -7.60
N PHE A 349 9.20 -1.25 -8.36
CA PHE A 349 10.62 -1.17 -8.02
C PHE A 349 11.44 -0.62 -9.19
N ALA A 350 12.51 0.11 -8.84
CA ALA A 350 13.49 0.59 -9.78
C ALA A 350 14.49 -0.53 -10.08
N GLU A 351 14.40 -1.17 -11.24
CA GLU A 351 15.43 -2.10 -11.71
C GLU A 351 16.39 -1.36 -12.64
N THR A 352 17.69 -1.48 -12.40
CA THR A 352 18.70 -1.03 -13.35
C THR A 352 19.03 -2.19 -14.26
N GLN A 353 18.49 -2.21 -15.47
CA GLN A 353 18.94 -3.16 -16.50
C GLN A 353 20.00 -2.49 -17.37
N LEU A 354 21.09 -3.22 -17.58
CA LEU A 354 22.16 -2.81 -18.46
C LEU A 354 21.79 -3.16 -19.90
N GLU A 355 21.20 -2.23 -20.64
CA GLU A 355 21.00 -2.40 -22.08
C GLU A 355 22.28 -2.01 -22.82
N LEU A 356 22.98 -3.01 -23.35
CA LEU A 356 24.12 -2.79 -24.23
C LEU A 356 23.61 -2.20 -25.54
N ASN A 357 24.01 -0.98 -25.89
CA ASN A 357 23.67 -0.40 -27.18
C ASN A 357 24.43 -1.16 -28.28
N PRO A 358 23.73 -1.93 -29.15
CA PRO A 358 24.40 -2.74 -30.15
C PRO A 358 25.19 -1.87 -31.14
N ILE A 359 24.73 -0.65 -31.42
CA ILE A 359 25.40 0.29 -32.34
C ILE A 359 26.79 0.65 -31.80
N SER A 360 26.89 0.99 -30.51
CA SER A 360 28.16 1.30 -29.85
C SER A 360 29.11 0.10 -29.86
N LEU A 361 28.57 -1.11 -29.64
CA LEU A 361 29.34 -2.35 -29.67
C LEU A 361 29.91 -2.66 -31.06
N PHE A 362 29.07 -2.57 -32.11
CA PHE A 362 29.51 -2.78 -33.49
C PHE A 362 30.50 -1.72 -33.95
N ALA A 363 30.30 -0.46 -33.58
CA ALA A 363 31.25 0.61 -33.87
C ALA A 363 32.61 0.35 -33.22
N GLY A 364 32.65 -0.06 -31.95
CA GLY A 364 33.88 -0.40 -31.25
C GLY A 364 34.62 -1.58 -31.86
N LEU A 365 33.87 -2.63 -32.27
CA LEU A 365 34.42 -3.78 -32.98
C LEU A 365 35.02 -3.37 -34.33
N ALA A 366 34.30 -2.56 -35.12
CA ALA A 366 34.77 -2.11 -36.43
C ALA A 366 36.07 -1.30 -36.35
N VAL A 367 36.17 -0.40 -35.36
CA VAL A 367 37.40 0.37 -35.11
C VAL A 367 38.55 -0.53 -34.68
N SER A 368 38.30 -1.53 -33.84
CA SER A 368 39.32 -2.48 -33.39
C SER A 368 39.88 -3.30 -34.55
N ILE A 369 39.02 -3.74 -35.47
CA ILE A 369 39.43 -4.44 -36.70
C ILE A 369 40.28 -3.53 -37.59
N ALA A 370 39.88 -2.26 -37.75
CA ALA A 370 40.64 -1.28 -38.51
C ALA A 370 42.03 -1.01 -37.91
N LEU A 371 42.13 -0.89 -36.58
CA LEU A 371 43.42 -0.78 -35.86
C LEU A 371 44.34 -1.97 -36.15
N MET A 372 43.79 -3.18 -36.06
CA MET A 372 44.53 -4.41 -36.28
C MET A 372 45.00 -4.52 -37.74
N ALA A 373 44.18 -4.12 -38.70
CA ALA A 373 44.56 -4.09 -40.11
C ALA A 373 45.71 -3.10 -40.40
N VAL A 374 45.79 -2.01 -39.64
CA VAL A 374 46.82 -0.97 -39.80
C VAL A 374 48.11 -1.31 -39.05
N SER A 375 48.02 -2.01 -37.92
CA SER A 375 49.20 -2.43 -37.16
C SER A 375 49.97 -3.58 -37.83
N LEU A 376 49.30 -4.44 -38.58
CA LEU A 376 49.92 -5.55 -39.33
C LEU A 376 51.03 -5.10 -40.32
N PRO A 377 50.81 -4.12 -41.23
CA PRO A 377 51.86 -3.65 -42.13
C PRO A 377 52.96 -2.86 -41.38
N LEU A 378 52.64 -2.22 -40.25
CA LEU A 378 53.65 -1.57 -39.41
C LEU A 378 54.62 -2.57 -38.81
N LEU A 379 54.09 -3.71 -38.34
CA LEU A 379 54.89 -4.82 -37.81
C LEU A 379 55.71 -5.52 -38.91
N GLN A 380 55.18 -5.60 -40.13
CA GLN A 380 55.88 -6.20 -41.27
C GLN A 380 56.96 -5.30 -41.88
N SER A 381 56.90 -3.98 -41.69
CA SER A 381 57.91 -3.05 -42.25
C SER A 381 59.24 -3.01 -41.49
N SER A 382 59.37 -3.75 -40.38
CA SER A 382 60.59 -3.82 -39.56
C SER A 382 61.68 -4.74 -40.14
N GLY A 383 61.63 -5.05 -41.44
CA GLY A 383 62.69 -5.77 -42.17
C GLY A 383 63.81 -4.86 -42.67
N VAL A 384 64.26 -3.89 -41.87
CA VAL A 384 65.42 -3.06 -42.18
C VAL A 384 66.44 -3.24 -41.07
N ASP A 385 67.53 -3.88 -41.46
CA ASP A 385 68.67 -4.34 -40.67
C ASP A 385 69.62 -3.18 -40.36
N GLU A 386 69.12 -2.13 -39.69
CA GLU A 386 69.97 -1.10 -39.09
C GLU A 386 69.52 -0.83 -37.66
N ASP A 387 70.39 -1.18 -36.71
CA ASP A 387 70.30 -0.89 -35.29
C ASP A 387 69.82 0.56 -35.05
N PRO A 388 68.59 0.78 -34.57
CA PRO A 388 68.21 2.08 -34.05
C PRO A 388 68.85 2.25 -32.66
N PRO A 389 69.79 3.18 -32.45
CA PRO A 389 70.24 3.48 -31.11
C PRO A 389 69.12 4.24 -30.41
N ILE A 390 68.79 3.76 -29.20
CA ILE A 390 67.96 4.44 -28.19
C ILE A 390 66.46 4.16 -28.34
N ASN A 391 66.08 2.91 -28.01
CA ASN A 391 64.83 2.64 -27.33
C ASN A 391 65.03 2.84 -25.83
N GLY A 392 64.41 3.87 -25.30
CA GLY A 392 64.41 4.21 -23.88
C GLY A 392 64.22 5.70 -23.77
N THR A 393 63.16 6.12 -23.10
CA THR A 393 63.02 7.46 -22.54
C THR A 393 64.28 7.76 -21.75
N GLY A 394 65.24 8.40 -22.42
CA GLY A 394 66.65 8.32 -22.04
C GLY A 394 66.91 9.04 -20.73
N ILE A 395 67.93 8.57 -20.02
CA ILE A 395 68.54 9.25 -18.88
C ILE A 395 68.79 10.75 -19.15
N LEU A 396 68.93 11.15 -20.42
CA LEU A 396 69.00 12.53 -20.90
C LEU A 396 67.76 13.39 -20.61
N HIS A 397 66.54 12.82 -20.66
CA HIS A 397 65.31 13.56 -20.31
C HIS A 397 65.19 13.73 -18.79
N ALA A 398 65.68 12.75 -18.02
CA ALA A 398 65.81 12.86 -16.56
C ALA A 398 66.91 13.86 -16.15
N ILE A 399 68.06 13.87 -16.85
CA ILE A 399 69.14 14.85 -16.68
C ILE A 399 68.67 16.26 -17.08
N TRP A 400 67.83 16.38 -18.09
CA TRP A 400 67.23 17.66 -18.51
C TRP A 400 66.29 18.23 -17.43
N MET A 401 65.43 17.40 -16.82
CA MET A 401 64.63 17.83 -15.67
C MET A 401 65.48 18.17 -14.44
N TYR A 402 66.55 17.39 -14.18
CA TYR A 402 67.46 17.64 -13.05
C TYR A 402 68.21 18.97 -13.18
N ARG A 403 68.60 19.36 -14.41
CA ARG A 403 69.38 20.58 -14.64
C ARG A 403 68.58 21.88 -14.58
N ASN A 404 67.27 21.84 -14.89
CA ASN A 404 66.43 23.04 -14.99
C ASN A 404 65.60 23.36 -13.72
N HIS A 405 65.71 22.56 -12.66
CA HIS A 405 64.96 22.76 -11.41
C HIS A 405 65.88 22.77 -10.17
N PRO A 406 66.45 23.93 -9.77
CA PRO A 406 67.42 24.02 -8.67
C PRO A 406 66.85 23.64 -7.29
N GLU A 407 65.52 23.64 -7.13
CA GLU A 407 64.87 23.18 -5.89
C GLU A 407 64.91 21.66 -5.73
N LEU A 408 64.86 20.90 -6.83
CA LEU A 408 65.03 19.44 -6.81
C LEU A 408 66.48 19.08 -6.47
N GLN A 409 67.46 19.85 -6.95
CA GLN A 409 68.87 19.67 -6.60
C GLN A 409 69.11 19.84 -5.09
N LYS A 410 68.61 20.94 -4.49
CA LYS A 410 68.78 21.16 -3.03
C LYS A 410 68.14 20.08 -2.17
N THR A 411 67.01 19.53 -2.62
CA THR A 411 66.27 18.50 -1.87
C THR A 411 66.94 17.13 -2.00
N LEU A 412 67.48 16.81 -3.18
CA LEU A 412 68.24 15.56 -3.41
C LEU A 412 69.64 15.60 -2.79
N GLU A 413 70.27 16.78 -2.71
CA GLU A 413 71.59 16.97 -2.09
C GLU A 413 71.57 16.73 -0.57
N HIS A 414 70.42 16.91 0.09
CA HIS A 414 70.25 16.61 1.53
C HIS A 414 69.99 15.13 1.84
N VAL A 415 69.92 14.25 0.83
CA VAL A 415 69.75 12.81 1.05
C VAL A 415 71.13 12.17 1.24
N GLU A 416 71.59 12.14 2.50
CA GLU A 416 72.92 11.67 2.90
C GLU A 416 73.22 10.22 2.47
N HIS A 417 72.17 9.39 2.32
CA HIS A 417 72.24 8.01 1.82
C HIS A 417 71.16 7.74 0.75
N PRO A 418 71.54 7.66 -0.53
CA PRO A 418 70.60 7.47 -1.64
C PRO A 418 70.16 6.01 -1.74
N THR A 419 69.27 5.60 -0.85
CA THR A 419 68.48 4.38 -1.01
C THR A 419 67.16 4.70 -1.71
N ASP A 420 66.58 3.72 -2.39
CA ASP A 420 65.31 3.90 -3.13
C ASP A 420 64.18 4.43 -2.23
N GLU A 421 64.15 4.05 -0.95
CA GLU A 421 63.18 4.53 0.02
C GLU A 421 63.38 6.00 0.40
N ASN A 422 64.63 6.45 0.55
CA ASN A 422 64.93 7.84 0.88
C ASN A 422 64.65 8.78 -0.30
N LEU A 423 64.90 8.33 -1.54
CA LEU A 423 64.56 9.06 -2.76
C LEU A 423 63.04 9.17 -2.95
N ARG A 424 62.29 8.11 -2.62
CA ARG A 424 60.82 8.12 -2.67
C ARG A 424 60.21 9.03 -1.60
N ALA A 425 60.77 9.05 -0.39
CA ALA A 425 60.33 9.92 0.69
C ALA A 425 60.53 11.41 0.36
N ALA A 426 61.67 11.78 -0.23
CA ALA A 426 61.95 13.14 -0.67
C ALA A 426 60.95 13.61 -1.75
N GLY A 427 60.61 12.75 -2.72
CA GLY A 427 59.62 13.05 -3.75
C GLY A 427 58.20 13.29 -3.21
N MET A 428 57.76 12.50 -2.24
CA MET A 428 56.43 12.65 -1.63
C MET A 428 56.29 13.92 -0.79
N THR A 429 57.38 14.41 -0.19
CA THR A 429 57.39 15.63 0.63
C THR A 429 57.20 16.90 -0.22
N LEU A 430 57.68 16.89 -1.46
CA LEU A 430 57.49 17.97 -2.44
C LEU A 430 56.05 18.03 -2.98
N ALA A 431 55.41 16.88 -3.18
CA ALA A 431 54.03 16.80 -3.67
C ALA A 431 52.99 17.23 -2.62
N THR A 432 53.24 16.92 -1.34
CA THR A 432 52.29 17.20 -0.23
C THR A 432 52.23 18.67 0.16
N ARG A 433 53.32 19.44 0.03
CA ARG A 433 53.35 20.86 0.42
C ARG A 433 52.48 21.77 -0.46
N ARG A 434 52.24 21.42 -1.72
CA ARG A 434 51.36 22.18 -2.63
C ARG A 434 49.88 21.84 -2.50
N GLY A 435 49.54 20.68 -1.93
CA GLY A 435 48.16 20.23 -1.77
C GLY A 435 47.41 20.82 -0.56
N LEU A 436 48.13 21.24 0.50
CA LEU A 436 47.53 21.61 1.79
C LEU A 436 46.93 23.03 1.87
N GLN A 437 46.72 23.74 0.75
CA GLN A 437 46.21 25.13 0.77
C GLN A 437 44.79 25.34 0.19
N LYS A 438 44.06 24.31 -0.24
CA LYS A 438 42.65 24.46 -0.65
C LYS A 438 41.81 23.22 -0.31
N ASP A 439 40.71 23.44 0.41
CA ASP A 439 39.69 22.42 0.71
C ASP A 439 38.83 22.14 -0.54
N GLN A 440 39.36 21.33 -1.44
CA GLN A 440 38.59 20.57 -2.43
C GLN A 440 39.13 19.14 -2.45
N LEU A 441 38.33 18.17 -2.90
CA LEU A 441 38.75 16.76 -2.99
C LEU A 441 40.00 16.69 -3.88
N LEU A 442 41.15 16.42 -3.25
CA LEU A 442 42.50 16.72 -3.77
C LEU A 442 42.72 16.22 -5.20
N THR A 443 42.16 15.07 -5.51
CA THR A 443 42.25 14.39 -6.80
C THR A 443 41.62 15.21 -7.93
N VAL A 444 40.43 15.78 -7.73
CA VAL A 444 39.70 16.48 -8.80
C VAL A 444 40.39 17.79 -9.18
N THR A 445 40.90 18.53 -8.20
CA THR A 445 41.67 19.76 -8.47
C THR A 445 43.03 19.48 -9.06
N HIS A 446 43.70 18.41 -8.60
CA HIS A 446 44.99 18.00 -9.12
C HIS A 446 44.87 17.59 -10.59
N ASP A 447 43.87 16.79 -10.92
CA ASP A 447 43.66 16.28 -12.28
C ASP A 447 43.27 17.41 -13.25
N ASN A 448 42.42 18.34 -12.81
CA ASN A 448 42.02 19.48 -13.64
C ASN A 448 43.19 20.45 -13.87
N ALA A 449 43.97 20.77 -12.82
CA ALA A 449 45.14 21.64 -12.94
C ALA A 449 46.26 21.01 -13.80
N ALA A 450 46.49 19.70 -13.65
CA ALA A 450 47.44 18.96 -14.48
C ALA A 450 47.01 18.93 -15.96
N ALA A 451 45.70 18.77 -16.23
CA ALA A 451 45.16 18.84 -17.59
C ALA A 451 45.37 20.22 -18.23
N TRP A 452 45.04 21.31 -17.52
CA TRP A 452 45.25 22.67 -18.03
C TRP A 452 46.72 23.02 -18.21
N ALA A 453 47.59 22.58 -17.30
CA ALA A 453 49.04 22.74 -17.45
C ALA A 453 49.58 21.97 -18.67
N GLY A 454 49.10 20.75 -18.90
CA GLY A 454 49.43 19.95 -20.08
C GLY A 454 49.02 20.63 -21.39
N ILE A 455 47.80 21.17 -21.45
CA ILE A 455 47.30 21.92 -22.62
C ILE A 455 48.14 23.18 -22.86
N GLY A 456 48.44 23.94 -21.80
CA GLY A 456 49.27 25.14 -21.89
C GLY A 456 50.68 24.85 -22.41
N ALA A 457 51.31 23.77 -21.93
CA ALA A 457 52.63 23.34 -22.39
C ALA A 457 52.61 22.88 -23.86
N ALA A 458 51.55 22.15 -24.27
CA ALA A 458 51.38 21.72 -25.65
C ALA A 458 51.18 22.90 -26.61
N LEU A 459 50.35 23.88 -26.24
CA LEU A 459 50.12 25.10 -27.03
C LEU A 459 51.38 25.97 -27.11
N ALA A 460 52.11 26.13 -26.00
CA ALA A 460 53.37 26.86 -25.99
C ALA A 460 54.44 26.18 -26.87
N SER A 461 54.49 24.84 -26.86
CA SER A 461 55.37 24.06 -27.74
C SER A 461 55.00 24.24 -29.21
N LEU A 462 53.70 24.17 -29.54
CA LEU A 462 53.18 24.42 -30.89
C LEU A 462 53.52 25.85 -31.37
N TRP A 463 53.33 26.84 -30.51
CA TRP A 463 53.63 28.24 -30.78
C TRP A 463 55.12 28.46 -31.07
N ASN A 464 55.99 27.80 -30.31
CA ASN A 464 57.43 27.87 -30.53
C ASN A 464 57.87 27.14 -31.81
N GLN A 465 57.19 26.05 -32.19
CA GLN A 465 57.46 25.36 -33.47
C GLN A 465 57.03 26.19 -34.69
N MET A 466 55.97 27.00 -34.59
CA MET A 466 55.55 27.92 -35.67
C MET A 466 56.58 29.01 -36.00
N LYS A 467 57.57 29.26 -35.12
CA LYS A 467 58.62 30.26 -35.37
C LYS A 467 59.82 29.72 -36.17
N ILE A 468 59.87 28.41 -36.44
CA ILE A 468 60.99 27.79 -37.16
C ILE A 468 60.64 27.74 -38.67
N PRO A 469 61.40 28.43 -39.56
CA PRO A 469 60.99 28.68 -40.96
C PRO A 469 60.82 27.46 -41.90
N ASP A 470 61.26 26.26 -41.51
CA ASP A 470 61.24 25.06 -42.38
C ASP A 470 60.46 23.88 -41.78
N THR A 471 59.49 24.14 -40.90
CA THR A 471 58.70 23.06 -40.31
C THR A 471 57.69 22.48 -41.32
N PRO A 472 57.59 21.15 -41.48
CA PRO A 472 56.66 20.53 -42.41
C PRO A 472 55.23 20.70 -41.90
N ILE A 473 54.53 21.67 -42.50
CA ILE A 473 53.13 22.07 -42.21
C ILE A 473 52.18 20.87 -42.09
N MET A 474 52.41 19.81 -42.87
CA MET A 474 51.58 18.59 -42.87
C MET A 474 51.64 17.83 -41.54
N GLY A 475 52.79 17.82 -40.85
CA GLY A 475 52.89 17.18 -39.53
C GLY A 475 52.09 17.93 -38.47
N MET A 476 52.13 19.27 -38.53
CA MET A 476 51.38 20.12 -37.61
C MET A 476 49.87 20.04 -37.85
N LEU A 477 49.43 20.01 -39.11
CA LEU A 477 48.02 19.84 -39.49
C LEU A 477 47.47 18.49 -39.00
N SER A 478 48.29 17.44 -39.02
CA SER A 478 47.93 16.13 -38.47
C SER A 478 47.71 16.17 -36.95
N VAL A 479 48.59 16.82 -36.20
CA VAL A 479 48.45 16.97 -34.73
C VAL A 479 47.25 17.85 -34.37
N LEU A 480 47.00 18.92 -35.12
CA LEU A 480 45.90 19.84 -34.83
C LEU A 480 44.54 19.20 -35.15
N THR A 481 44.46 18.43 -36.24
CA THR A 481 43.28 17.61 -36.57
C THR A 481 43.03 16.56 -35.49
N TYR A 482 44.09 15.94 -34.95
CA TYR A 482 43.99 15.00 -33.84
C TYR A 482 43.42 15.66 -32.57
N LEU A 483 43.94 16.82 -32.15
CA LEU A 483 43.45 17.51 -30.95
C LEU A 483 42.00 18.03 -31.12
N ALA A 484 41.63 18.51 -32.30
CA ALA A 484 40.26 18.94 -32.58
C ALA A 484 39.27 17.75 -32.53
N ALA A 485 39.69 16.57 -33.00
CA ALA A 485 38.90 15.35 -32.89
C ALA A 485 38.72 14.93 -31.42
N VAL A 486 39.79 14.96 -30.61
CA VAL A 486 39.73 14.67 -29.16
C VAL A 486 38.81 15.64 -28.42
N LEU A 487 38.82 16.93 -28.76
CA LEU A 487 37.92 17.92 -28.15
C LEU A 487 36.45 17.68 -28.52
N GLY A 488 36.15 17.46 -29.80
CA GLY A 488 34.80 17.13 -30.26
C GLY A 488 34.25 15.86 -29.60
N LEU A 489 35.14 14.89 -29.38
CA LEU A 489 34.83 13.66 -28.65
C LEU A 489 34.47 13.92 -27.19
N HIS A 490 35.26 14.73 -26.47
CA HIS A 490 35.03 14.97 -25.05
C HIS A 490 33.71 15.71 -24.78
N ILE A 491 33.30 16.56 -25.74
CA ILE A 491 32.02 17.27 -25.70
C ILE A 491 30.86 16.30 -26.01
N THR A 492 31.03 15.40 -26.98
CA THR A 492 29.96 14.46 -27.38
C THR A 492 29.79 13.28 -26.43
N SER A 493 30.85 12.80 -25.77
CA SER A 493 30.78 11.71 -24.78
C SER A 493 29.86 12.07 -23.59
N SER A 494 29.88 13.34 -23.19
CA SER A 494 29.03 13.86 -22.10
C SER A 494 27.54 13.89 -22.47
N SER A 495 27.22 13.91 -23.78
CA SER A 495 25.84 13.99 -24.30
C SER A 495 25.20 12.64 -24.65
N LEU A 496 25.95 11.53 -24.53
CA LEU A 496 25.47 10.18 -24.91
C LEU A 496 24.72 9.44 -23.80
N PHE A 497 24.69 9.98 -22.58
CA PHE A 497 23.87 9.44 -21.49
C PHE A 497 22.47 10.05 -21.55
N SER A 498 21.59 9.44 -22.34
CA SER A 498 20.16 9.74 -22.31
C SER A 498 19.44 8.68 -21.50
N LEU A 499 18.87 9.10 -20.37
CA LEU A 499 17.98 8.29 -19.56
C LEU A 499 16.60 8.28 -20.22
N VAL A 500 16.30 7.23 -20.99
CA VAL A 500 14.94 7.00 -21.51
C VAL A 500 14.24 6.03 -20.57
N ALA A 501 13.24 6.49 -19.82
CA ALA A 501 12.45 5.63 -18.95
C ALA A 501 11.53 4.73 -19.78
N SER A 502 11.67 3.41 -19.61
CA SER A 502 10.76 2.42 -20.19
C SER A 502 10.04 1.66 -19.09
N THR A 503 8.73 1.46 -19.23
CA THR A 503 7.89 0.69 -18.31
C THR A 503 7.75 -0.75 -18.82
N SER A 504 8.09 -1.73 -17.97
CA SER A 504 7.89 -3.16 -18.24
C SER A 504 7.09 -3.77 -17.09
N THR A 505 6.11 -4.61 -17.41
CA THR A 505 5.23 -5.26 -16.42
C THR A 505 5.48 -6.77 -16.46
N ARG A 506 5.89 -7.37 -15.34
CA ARG A 506 6.00 -8.84 -15.19
C ARG A 506 5.03 -9.33 -14.12
N THR A 507 4.21 -10.31 -14.47
CA THR A 507 3.25 -10.98 -13.58
C THR A 507 3.80 -12.32 -13.08
N PHE A 508 3.82 -12.55 -11.77
CA PHE A 508 4.13 -13.84 -11.16
C PHE A 508 2.91 -14.37 -10.42
N VAL A 509 2.46 -15.57 -10.79
CA VAL A 509 1.39 -16.29 -10.08
C VAL A 509 2.05 -17.31 -9.14
N THR A 510 1.86 -17.13 -7.85
CA THR A 510 2.22 -18.10 -6.82
C THR A 510 0.93 -18.75 -6.33
N GLU A 511 0.83 -20.06 -6.56
CA GLU A 511 -0.30 -20.88 -6.12
C GLU A 511 0.02 -21.48 -4.75
N THR A 512 -0.77 -21.22 -3.71
CA THR A 512 -0.55 -21.82 -2.38
C THR A 512 -1.81 -22.00 -1.52
N GLN A 513 -1.68 -22.98 -0.61
CA GLN A 513 -2.67 -23.67 0.21
C GLN A 513 -3.33 -22.84 1.32
N SER A 514 -4.48 -23.32 1.79
CA SER A 514 -5.33 -22.76 2.84
C SER A 514 -4.66 -22.65 4.22
N LEU A 515 -5.08 -21.60 4.92
CA LEU A 515 -4.81 -21.16 6.30
C LEU A 515 -4.45 -22.20 7.39
N PRO A 516 -3.47 -21.90 8.26
CA PRO A 516 -3.41 -22.39 9.63
C PRO A 516 -4.34 -21.56 10.55
N ALA A 517 -5.05 -22.23 11.47
CA ALA A 517 -5.95 -21.61 12.43
C ALA A 517 -5.29 -20.46 13.24
N PHE A 518 -6.05 -19.42 13.57
CA PHE A 518 -5.62 -18.42 14.54
C PHE A 518 -5.17 -19.12 15.83
N PRO A 519 -4.03 -18.72 16.43
CA PRO A 519 -3.66 -19.26 17.72
C PRO A 519 -4.80 -18.94 18.71
N PRO A 520 -5.29 -19.93 19.48
CA PRO A 520 -6.27 -19.66 20.52
C PRO A 520 -5.73 -18.54 21.41
N VAL A 521 -6.57 -17.60 21.81
CA VAL A 521 -6.22 -16.59 22.81
C VAL A 521 -6.01 -17.33 24.13
N ILE A 522 -4.78 -17.81 24.36
CA ILE A 522 -4.39 -18.49 25.60
C ILE A 522 -4.36 -17.42 26.69
N GLY A 523 -5.44 -17.34 27.46
CA GLY A 523 -5.56 -16.43 28.61
C GLY A 523 -6.86 -15.67 28.75
N ALA A 524 -7.88 -15.89 27.90
CA ALA A 524 -9.21 -15.37 28.20
C ALA A 524 -9.76 -16.09 29.46
N PRO A 525 -10.04 -15.38 30.58
CA PRO A 525 -10.75 -15.97 31.70
C PRO A 525 -12.11 -16.47 31.23
N ASP A 526 -12.66 -17.48 31.92
CA ASP A 526 -13.98 -18.03 31.62
C ASP A 526 -14.98 -16.88 31.40
N VAL A 527 -15.79 -16.97 30.34
CA VAL A 527 -16.69 -15.90 29.87
C VAL A 527 -17.58 -15.36 31.02
N PHE A 528 -17.89 -16.21 32.00
CA PHE A 528 -18.62 -15.85 33.22
C PHE A 528 -17.85 -14.89 34.17
N ASP A 529 -16.53 -15.06 34.34
CA ASP A 529 -15.73 -14.16 35.18
C ASP A 529 -15.56 -12.79 34.51
N MET A 530 -15.52 -12.75 33.17
CA MET A 530 -15.42 -11.51 32.41
C MET A 530 -16.71 -10.67 32.44
N MET A 531 -17.88 -11.32 32.44
CA MET A 531 -19.17 -10.62 32.63
C MET A 531 -19.25 -9.89 33.98
N THR A 532 -18.62 -10.45 35.02
CA THR A 532 -18.62 -9.86 36.37
C THR A 532 -17.64 -8.67 36.48
N TYR A 533 -16.52 -8.71 35.76
CA TYR A 533 -15.48 -7.67 35.84
C TYR A 533 -15.84 -6.39 35.08
N VAL A 534 -16.50 -6.51 33.92
CA VAL A 534 -16.88 -5.35 33.09
C VAL A 534 -18.08 -4.59 33.67
N ALA A 535 -19.02 -5.29 34.30
CA ALA A 535 -20.13 -4.65 35.01
C ALA A 535 -19.65 -3.72 36.16
N GLY A 536 -18.45 -3.95 36.69
CA GLY A 536 -17.86 -3.11 37.75
C GLY A 536 -17.05 -1.91 37.26
N SER A 537 -16.86 -1.74 35.94
CA SER A 537 -15.95 -0.73 35.37
C SER A 537 -16.60 0.32 34.47
N PHE A 538 -17.93 0.28 34.28
CA PHE A 538 -18.72 1.32 33.62
C PHE A 538 -19.56 2.14 34.62
#